data_AF-A0A7C4TQS3-F1
#
_entry.id   AF-A0A7C4TQS3-F1
#
_cell.length_a   1.000
_cell.length_b   1.000
_cell.length_c   1.000
_cell.angle_alpha   90.00
_cell.angle_beta   90.00
_cell.angle_gamma   90.00
#
_symmetry.space_group_name_H-M   'P 1'
#
loop_
_entity.id
_entity.type
_entity.pdbx_description
1 polymer ?
#
loop_
_entity_poly.entity_id
_entity_poly.type
_entity_poly.pdbx_seq_one_letter_code
_entity_poly.pdbx_strand_id
1 'polypeptide(L)'
;MNEVPAHIILNRLFSAILSEAEKNEAFARKLIAALPTSVVVKFENTKVRPRRTFDPTHLHAVNILRLHGEPVLRGKLEQIRSLEDLKAVARASGLVLTGDAVRPKASREDLINGIIAAAKHYDAQRRTASA
;
A
#
# COMPACT_ATOMS: atom_id res chain seq x y z
N MET A 1 -11.51 25.66 30.13
CA MET A 1 -10.11 25.48 29.67
C MET A 1 -10.13 24.36 28.65
N ASN A 2 -9.68 24.59 27.42
CA ASN A 2 -9.64 23.54 26.38
C ASN A 2 -8.46 22.62 26.69
N GLU A 3 -8.73 21.43 27.20
CA GLU A 3 -7.70 20.42 27.41
C GLU A 3 -7.07 20.05 26.06
N VAL A 4 -5.76 20.28 25.95
CA VAL A 4 -5.02 19.83 24.77
C VAL A 4 -5.01 18.30 24.80
N PRO A 5 -5.47 17.64 23.72
CA PRO A 5 -5.48 16.19 23.66
C PRO A 5 -4.08 15.62 23.93
N ALA A 6 -4.00 14.59 24.78
CA ALA A 6 -2.73 14.01 25.23
C ALA A 6 -1.81 13.60 24.06
N HIS A 7 -2.37 13.11 22.96
CA HIS A 7 -1.61 12.72 21.77
C HIS A 7 -0.86 13.90 21.12
N ILE A 8 -1.40 15.12 21.18
CA ILE A 8 -0.75 16.32 20.64
C ILE A 8 0.44 16.72 21.53
N ILE A 9 0.28 16.62 22.84
CA ILE A 9 1.34 16.90 23.81
C ILE A 9 2.50 15.91 23.62
N LEU A 10 2.18 14.62 23.52
CA LEU A 10 3.17 13.58 23.28
C LEU A 10 3.90 13.79 21.95
N ASN A 11 3.18 14.10 20.87
CA ASN A 11 3.81 14.33 19.57
C ASN A 11 4.82 15.50 19.59
N ARG A 12 4.47 16.60 20.27
CA ARG A 12 5.37 17.75 20.43
C ARG A 12 6.61 17.40 21.25
N LEU A 13 6.45 16.67 22.35
CA LEU A 13 7.57 16.21 23.19
C LEU A 13 8.52 15.30 22.40
N PHE A 14 7.99 14.30 21.70
CA PHE A 14 8.82 13.39 20.91
C PHE A 14 9.51 14.09 19.75
N SER A 15 8.86 15.05 19.10
CA SER A 15 9.48 15.85 18.03
C SER A 15 10.65 16.69 18.55
N ALA A 16 10.52 17.30 19.73
CA ALA A 16 11.61 18.04 20.36
C ALA A 16 12.80 17.13 20.73
N ILE A 17 12.51 15.95 21.31
CA ILE A 17 13.55 14.96 21.66
C ILE A 17 14.28 14.47 20.40
N LEU A 18 13.55 14.18 19.32
CA LEU A 18 14.14 13.73 18.06
C LEU A 18 15.05 14.81 17.45
N SER A 19 14.59 16.07 17.40
CA SER A 19 15.39 17.16 16.83
C SER A 19 16.69 17.41 17.61
N GLU A 20 16.67 17.21 18.94
CA GLU A 20 17.88 17.33 19.77
C GLU A 20 18.81 16.12 19.58
N ALA A 21 18.27 14.92 19.47
CA ALA A 21 19.04 13.70 19.22
C ALA A 21 19.75 13.71 17.85
N GLU A 22 19.15 14.33 16.83
CA GLU A 22 19.78 14.52 15.51
C GLU A 22 20.98 15.47 15.54
N LYS A 23 20.96 16.47 16.42
CA LYS A 23 22.02 17.49 16.54
C LYS A 23 23.11 17.10 17.53
N ASN A 24 22.75 16.29 18.54
CA ASN A 24 23.63 15.95 19.65
C ASN A 24 23.73 14.42 19.82
N GLU A 25 24.78 13.85 19.23
CA GLU A 25 25.01 12.41 19.27
C GLU A 25 25.23 11.87 20.70
N ALA A 26 25.83 12.67 21.59
CA ALA A 26 26.02 12.27 22.98
C ALA A 26 24.69 12.16 23.74
N PHE A 27 23.73 13.02 23.42
CA PHE A 27 22.36 12.93 23.95
C PHE A 27 21.64 11.68 23.43
N ALA A 28 21.75 11.39 22.13
CA ALA A 28 21.17 10.19 21.53
C ALA A 28 21.72 8.88 22.16
N ARG A 29 23.04 8.81 22.38
CA ARG A 29 23.68 7.66 23.05
C ARG A 29 23.20 7.49 24.49
N LYS A 30 23.03 8.59 25.24
CA LYS A 30 22.48 8.54 26.61
C LYS A 30 21.02 8.07 26.63
N LEU A 31 20.22 8.50 25.66
CA LEU A 31 18.83 8.03 25.50
C LEU A 31 18.79 6.53 25.26
N ILE A 32 19.62 6.01 24.35
CA ILE A 32 19.69 4.56 24.07
C ILE A 32 20.16 3.80 25.31
N ALA A 33 21.16 4.31 26.04
CA ALA A 33 21.66 3.68 27.26
C ALA A 33 20.66 3.70 28.43
N ALA A 34 19.72 4.65 28.43
CA ALA A 34 18.64 4.71 29.42
C ALA A 34 17.49 3.74 29.13
N LEU A 35 17.44 3.14 27.93
CA LEU A 35 16.42 2.14 27.59
C LEU A 35 16.76 0.78 28.22
N PRO A 36 15.75 0.02 28.68
CA PRO A 36 15.97 -1.35 29.13
C PRO A 36 16.61 -2.20 28.03
N THR A 37 17.57 -3.04 28.38
CA THR A 37 18.32 -3.88 27.43
C THR A 37 17.39 -4.77 26.57
N SER A 38 16.27 -5.21 27.13
CA SER A 38 15.22 -5.98 26.44
C SER A 38 14.52 -5.21 25.31
N VAL A 39 14.50 -3.89 25.37
CA VAL A 39 13.94 -2.99 24.35
C VAL A 39 14.97 -2.71 23.26
N VAL A 40 16.23 -2.49 23.64
CA VAL A 40 17.36 -2.31 22.69
C VAL A 40 17.54 -3.55 21.80
N VAL A 41 17.51 -4.74 22.40
CA VAL A 41 17.60 -6.02 21.69
C VAL A 41 16.41 -6.24 20.73
N LYS A 42 15.22 -5.71 21.03
CA LYS A 42 14.08 -5.73 20.11
C LYS A 42 14.31 -4.80 18.91
N PHE A 43 14.88 -3.62 19.12
CA PHE A 43 15.20 -2.72 18.01
C PHE A 43 16.26 -3.29 17.07
N GLU A 44 17.33 -3.90 17.62
CA GLU A 44 18.41 -4.50 16.82
C GLU A 44 17.97 -5.78 16.09
N ASN A 45 17.12 -6.61 16.72
CA ASN A 45 16.63 -7.85 16.11
C ASN A 45 15.37 -7.68 15.26
N THR A 46 14.77 -6.48 15.24
CA THR A 46 13.73 -6.16 14.25
C THR A 46 14.44 -5.93 12.91
N LYS A 47 14.81 -7.04 12.25
CA LYS A 47 15.02 -7.05 10.80
C LYS A 47 13.73 -6.53 10.19
N VAL A 48 13.69 -5.24 9.85
CA VAL A 48 12.69 -4.68 8.95
C VAL A 48 12.85 -5.49 7.67
N ARG A 49 12.05 -6.54 7.51
CA ARG A 49 12.00 -7.28 6.25
C ARG A 49 11.71 -6.21 5.21
N PRO A 50 12.57 -6.00 4.20
CA PRO A 50 12.29 -5.05 3.16
C PRO A 50 10.91 -5.40 2.62
N ARG A 51 9.95 -4.48 2.77
CA ARG A 51 8.62 -4.64 2.17
C ARG A 51 8.92 -4.90 0.71
N ARG A 52 8.57 -6.09 0.22
CA ARG A 52 8.65 -6.42 -1.19
C ARG A 52 7.85 -5.33 -1.89
N THR A 53 8.52 -4.43 -2.58
CA THR A 53 7.90 -3.33 -3.31
C THR A 53 7.06 -3.99 -4.39
N PHE A 54 5.76 -4.08 -4.13
CA PHE A 54 4.82 -4.52 -5.14
C PHE A 54 4.85 -3.46 -6.24
N ASP A 55 5.34 -3.85 -7.42
CA ASP A 55 5.32 -2.97 -8.58
C ASP A 55 4.05 -3.25 -9.40
N PRO A 56 3.07 -2.33 -9.37
CA PRO A 56 1.81 -2.51 -10.07
C PRO A 56 1.93 -2.46 -11.59
N THR A 57 3.03 -1.93 -12.15
CA THR A 57 3.22 -1.77 -13.60
C THR A 57 3.49 -3.10 -14.31
N HIS A 58 4.06 -4.08 -13.61
CA HIS A 58 4.25 -5.43 -14.13
C HIS A 58 2.92 -6.19 -14.38
N LEU A 59 1.81 -5.69 -13.85
CA LEU A 59 0.47 -6.26 -13.98
C LEU A 59 -0.45 -5.34 -14.78
N HIS A 60 -0.17 -5.20 -16.09
CA HIS A 60 -1.10 -4.53 -17.00
C HIS A 60 -2.31 -5.43 -17.32
N ALA A 61 -3.42 -5.20 -16.63
CA ALA A 61 -4.60 -6.05 -16.66
C ALA A 61 -5.19 -6.22 -18.07
N VAL A 62 -5.24 -5.15 -18.88
CA VAL A 62 -5.74 -5.19 -20.26
C VAL A 62 -4.86 -6.08 -21.15
N ASN A 63 -3.53 -5.96 -21.05
CA ASN A 63 -2.60 -6.75 -21.84
C ASN A 63 -2.70 -8.25 -21.49
N ILE A 64 -2.80 -8.55 -20.20
CA ILE A 64 -2.93 -9.93 -19.72
C ILE A 64 -4.26 -10.53 -20.20
N LEU A 65 -5.36 -9.77 -20.09
CA LEU A 65 -6.67 -10.20 -20.60
C LEU A 65 -6.61 -10.53 -22.09
N ARG A 66 -5.96 -9.68 -22.88
CA ARG A 66 -5.87 -9.85 -24.34
C ARG A 66 -4.99 -11.03 -24.76
N LEU A 67 -3.84 -11.22 -24.10
CA LEU A 67 -2.85 -12.22 -24.48
C LEU A 67 -3.13 -13.60 -23.90
N HIS A 68 -3.73 -13.66 -22.70
CA HIS A 68 -3.84 -14.90 -21.94
C HIS A 68 -5.27 -15.21 -21.47
N GLY A 69 -6.21 -14.29 -21.68
CA GLY A 69 -7.60 -14.45 -21.27
C GLY A 69 -7.86 -14.17 -19.80
N GLU A 70 -9.15 -14.21 -19.46
CA GLU A 70 -9.66 -13.91 -18.12
C GLU A 70 -9.17 -14.86 -17.01
N PRO A 71 -9.07 -16.21 -17.21
CA PRO A 71 -8.63 -17.11 -16.16
C PRO A 71 -7.22 -16.77 -15.65
N VAL A 72 -6.33 -16.40 -16.56
CA VAL A 72 -4.95 -16.02 -16.21
C VAL A 72 -4.90 -14.67 -15.51
N LEU A 73 -5.70 -13.70 -15.95
CA LEU A 73 -5.82 -12.42 -15.26
C LEU A 73 -6.32 -12.61 -13.83
N ARG A 74 -7.39 -13.38 -13.65
CA ARG A 74 -7.95 -13.67 -12.32
C ARG A 74 -6.91 -14.36 -11.43
N GLY A 75 -6.24 -15.41 -11.91
CA GLY A 75 -5.20 -16.10 -11.14
C GLY A 75 -4.05 -15.19 -10.70
N LYS A 76 -3.65 -14.22 -11.55
CA LYS A 76 -2.64 -13.22 -11.19
C LYS A 76 -3.14 -12.23 -10.13
N LEU A 77 -4.37 -11.75 -10.24
CA LEU A 77 -4.98 -10.87 -9.24
C LEU A 77 -5.19 -11.60 -7.89
N GLU A 78 -5.49 -12.90 -7.94
CA GLU A 78 -5.64 -13.76 -6.78
C GLU A 78 -4.32 -13.99 -6.00
N GLN A 79 -3.17 -13.69 -6.58
CA GLN A 79 -1.89 -13.73 -5.86
C GLN A 79 -1.64 -12.45 -5.04
N ILE A 80 -2.39 -11.38 -5.32
CA ILE A 80 -2.26 -10.10 -4.63
C ILE A 80 -3.06 -10.14 -3.33
N ARG A 81 -2.36 -9.97 -2.21
CA ARG A 81 -2.97 -10.06 -0.87
C ARG A 81 -3.51 -8.72 -0.37
N SER A 82 -2.91 -7.61 -0.79
CA SER A 82 -3.28 -6.27 -0.35
C SER A 82 -4.37 -5.68 -1.24
N LEU A 83 -5.40 -5.09 -0.61
CA LEU A 83 -6.44 -4.34 -1.31
C LEU A 83 -5.88 -3.07 -1.97
N GLU A 84 -4.88 -2.45 -1.33
CA GLU A 84 -4.19 -1.27 -1.89
C GLU A 84 -3.44 -1.63 -3.18
N ASP A 85 -2.79 -2.80 -3.21
CA ASP A 85 -2.05 -3.28 -4.37
C ASP A 85 -2.99 -3.60 -5.53
N LEU A 86 -4.17 -4.18 -5.26
CA LEU A 86 -5.22 -4.38 -6.27
C LEU A 86 -5.70 -3.04 -6.86
N LYS A 87 -5.93 -2.03 -6.01
CA LYS A 87 -6.26 -0.67 -6.48
C LYS A 87 -5.12 -0.02 -7.23
N ALA A 88 -3.87 -0.31 -6.87
CA ALA A 88 -2.69 0.16 -7.59
C ALA A 88 -2.60 -0.45 -8.99
N VAL A 89 -2.90 -1.75 -9.14
CA VAL A 89 -2.99 -2.42 -10.46
C VAL A 89 -4.05 -1.79 -11.35
N ALA A 90 -5.24 -1.50 -10.81
CA ALA A 90 -6.31 -0.84 -11.55
C ALA A 90 -5.83 0.53 -12.09
N ARG A 91 -5.23 1.35 -11.23
CA ARG A 91 -4.69 2.67 -11.59
C ARG A 91 -3.56 2.58 -12.60
N ALA A 92 -2.58 1.70 -12.38
CA ALA A 92 -1.44 1.50 -13.29
C ALA A 92 -1.89 0.99 -14.68
N SER A 93 -3.00 0.25 -14.72
CA SER A 93 -3.62 -0.21 -15.97
C SER A 93 -4.55 0.82 -16.63
N GLY A 94 -4.71 2.02 -16.04
CA GLY A 94 -5.60 3.06 -16.54
C GLY A 94 -7.09 2.70 -16.45
N LEU A 95 -7.45 1.77 -15.56
CA LEU A 95 -8.81 1.27 -15.43
C LEU A 95 -9.62 2.11 -14.44
N VAL A 96 -10.82 2.50 -14.87
CA VAL A 96 -11.82 3.13 -14.01
C VAL A 96 -12.70 2.02 -13.43
N LEU A 97 -12.57 1.79 -12.12
CA LEU A 97 -13.42 0.84 -11.40
C LEU A 97 -14.83 1.42 -11.22
N THR A 98 -15.85 0.57 -11.29
CA THR A 98 -17.25 0.94 -11.14
C THR A 98 -17.98 -0.04 -10.22
N GLY A 99 -19.20 0.30 -9.80
CA GLY A 99 -20.04 -0.56 -8.94
C GLY A 99 -19.44 -0.82 -7.56
N ASP A 100 -19.51 -2.07 -7.11
CA ASP A 100 -19.11 -2.46 -5.76
C ASP A 100 -17.61 -2.29 -5.49
N ALA A 101 -16.79 -2.28 -6.54
CA ALA A 101 -15.34 -2.07 -6.46
C ALA A 101 -14.92 -0.66 -6.02
N VAL A 102 -15.82 0.33 -6.08
CA VAL A 102 -15.55 1.73 -5.69
C VAL A 102 -15.91 2.00 -4.22
N ARG A 103 -16.65 1.09 -3.59
CA ARG A 103 -17.12 1.29 -2.21
C ARG A 103 -15.93 1.34 -1.23
N PRO A 104 -16.00 2.17 -0.17
CA PRO A 104 -14.93 2.24 0.83
C PRO A 104 -14.62 0.90 1.51
N LYS A 105 -15.63 0.03 1.60
CA LYS A 105 -15.54 -1.33 2.16
C LYS A 105 -15.60 -2.42 1.07
N ALA A 106 -15.18 -2.11 -0.16
CA ALA A 106 -15.12 -3.10 -1.23
C ALA A 106 -14.30 -4.31 -0.78
N SER A 107 -14.87 -5.49 -0.94
CA SER A 107 -14.16 -6.73 -0.65
C SER A 107 -13.05 -6.94 -1.68
N ARG A 108 -12.17 -7.89 -1.36
CA ARG A 108 -11.13 -8.31 -2.30
C ARG A 108 -11.73 -8.83 -3.61
N GLU A 109 -12.81 -9.59 -3.51
CA GLU A 109 -13.48 -10.18 -4.65
C GLU A 109 -14.17 -9.13 -5.51
N ASP A 110 -14.76 -8.10 -4.89
CA ASP A 110 -15.32 -6.94 -5.60
C ASP A 110 -14.24 -6.22 -6.41
N LEU A 111 -13.05 -6.02 -5.84
CA LEU A 111 -11.93 -5.40 -6.55
C LEU A 111 -11.43 -6.26 -7.71
N ILE A 112 -11.27 -7.58 -7.53
CA ILE A 112 -10.83 -8.49 -8.59
C ILE A 112 -11.83 -8.48 -9.74
N ASN A 113 -13.12 -8.65 -9.43
CA ASN A 113 -14.19 -8.66 -10.43
C ASN A 113 -14.32 -7.30 -11.12
N GLY A 114 -14.18 -6.19 -10.37
CA GLY A 114 -14.17 -4.83 -10.92
C GLY A 114 -13.01 -4.59 -11.89
N ILE A 115 -11.80 -5.04 -11.57
CA ILE A 115 -10.63 -4.92 -12.46
C ILE A 115 -10.85 -5.71 -13.75
N ILE A 116 -11.36 -6.94 -13.66
CA ILE A 116 -11.64 -7.78 -14.83
C ILE A 116 -12.73 -7.14 -15.70
N ALA A 117 -13.82 -6.67 -15.09
CA ALA A 117 -14.91 -6.02 -15.80
C ALA A 117 -14.46 -4.74 -16.52
N ALA A 118 -13.68 -3.89 -15.84
CA ALA A 118 -13.12 -2.68 -16.42
C ALA A 118 -12.16 -3.00 -17.58
N ALA A 119 -11.30 -4.02 -17.42
CA ALA A 119 -10.39 -4.45 -18.48
C ALA A 119 -11.14 -4.96 -19.73
N LYS A 120 -12.21 -5.74 -19.54
CA LYS A 120 -13.08 -6.20 -20.63
C LYS A 120 -13.75 -5.03 -21.36
N HIS A 121 -14.30 -4.09 -20.61
CA HIS A 121 -14.93 -2.91 -21.19
C HIS A 121 -13.94 -2.06 -22.00
N TYR A 122 -12.73 -1.85 -21.47
CA TYR A 122 -11.67 -1.11 -22.16
C TYR A 122 -11.20 -1.81 -23.44
N ASP A 123 -11.03 -3.14 -23.42
CA ASP A 123 -10.67 -3.91 -24.61
C ASP A 123 -11.79 -3.86 -25.68
N ALA A 124 -13.06 -3.96 -25.27
CA ALA A 124 -14.21 -3.83 -26.16
C ALA A 124 -14.28 -2.45 -26.83
N GLN A 125 -14.12 -1.37 -26.06
CA GLN A 125 -14.11 0.01 -26.58
C GLN A 125 -12.98 0.23 -27.59
N ARG A 126 -11.79 -0.34 -27.34
CA ARG A 126 -10.68 -0.26 -28.29
C ARG A 126 -10.94 -1.01 -29.59
N ARG A 127 -11.58 -2.17 -29.54
CA ARG A 127 -11.95 -2.93 -30.75
C ARG A 127 -12.96 -2.17 -31.60
N THR A 128 -13.94 -1.52 -30.99
CA THR A 128 -14.91 -0.70 -31.73
C THR A 128 -14.31 0.59 -32.30
N ALA A 129 -13.27 1.14 -31.67
CA ALA A 129 -12.58 2.33 -32.17
C ALA A 129 -11.54 2.04 -33.27
N SER A 130 -11.18 0.77 -33.46
CA SER A 130 -10.19 0.32 -34.46
C SER A 130 -10.83 -0.41 -35.65
N ALA A 131 -12.16 -0.51 -35.68
CA ALA A 131 -12.97 -1.11 -36.75
C ALA A 131 -13.64 -0.01 -37.57
#